data_AF-A0A3D5BSH5-F1
#
_entry.id   AF-A0A3D5BSH5-F1
#
_cell.length_a   1.000
_cell.length_b   1.000
_cell.length_c   1.000
_cell.angle_alpha   90.00
_cell.angle_beta   90.00
_cell.angle_gamma   90.00
#
_symmetry.space_group_name_H-M   'P 1'
#
loop_
_entity.id
_entity.type
_entity.pdbx_description
1 polymer ?
#
loop_
_entity_poly.entity_id
_entity_poly.type
_entity_poly.pdbx_seq_one_letter_code
_entity_poly.pdbx_strand_id
1 'polypeptide(L)'
;MNMTEKAIQTLRRRPHVMPAFLTVLVLLACFAGAQDTGALILERCQDCHEMDKSCLVQSDDVQWWQTTVLRMAEYKSELLTADEASAVSAFLADPQKRASVCTPK
;
A
#
# COMPACT_ATOMS: atom_id res chain seq x y z
N MET A 1 5.95 22.06 67.75
CA MET A 1 6.21 21.60 66.36
C MET A 1 4.91 21.69 65.58
N ASN A 2 4.93 22.34 64.42
CA ASN A 2 3.79 23.05 63.81
C ASN A 2 2.98 22.19 62.83
N MET A 3 1.66 22.42 62.73
CA MET A 3 0.69 21.61 61.98
C MET A 3 0.66 21.84 60.45
N THR A 4 1.60 22.59 59.88
CA THR A 4 1.52 23.07 58.49
C THR A 4 2.19 22.17 57.43
N GLU A 5 2.95 21.14 57.82
CA GLU A 5 3.67 20.28 56.84
C GLU A 5 2.82 19.16 56.22
N LYS A 6 1.67 18.80 56.78
CA LYS A 6 0.89 17.64 56.30
C LYS A 6 0.10 17.89 55.01
N ALA A 7 0.00 19.12 54.53
CA ALA A 7 -0.90 19.46 53.41
C ALA A 7 -0.28 19.37 52.01
N ILE A 8 1.05 19.21 51.87
CA ILE A 8 1.73 19.29 50.56
C ILE A 8 2.02 17.91 49.96
N GLN A 9 2.05 16.83 50.75
CA GLN A 9 2.39 15.50 50.27
C GLN A 9 1.25 14.74 49.55
N THR A 10 -0.01 15.19 49.68
CA THR A 10 -1.17 14.49 49.11
C THR A 10 -1.47 14.83 47.64
N LEU A 11 -0.76 15.80 47.03
CA LEU A 11 -0.91 16.11 45.60
C LEU A 11 0.01 15.29 44.68
N ARG A 12 0.83 14.38 45.23
CA ARG A 12 1.80 13.58 44.47
C ARG A 12 1.44 12.10 44.45
N ARG A 13 0.47 11.74 43.61
CA ARG A 13 0.39 10.47 42.83
C ARG A 13 -1.03 10.30 42.32
N ARG A 14 -1.30 10.84 41.13
CA ARG A 14 -2.26 10.20 40.23
C ARG A 14 -1.49 9.14 39.46
N PRO A 15 -1.63 7.84 39.75
CA PRO A 15 -1.14 6.83 38.84
C PRO A 15 -1.89 7.04 37.52
N HIS A 16 -1.14 7.34 36.46
CA HIS A 16 -1.63 7.27 35.09
C HIS A 16 -2.03 5.82 34.83
N VAL A 17 -3.31 5.50 35.02
CA VAL A 17 -3.89 4.33 34.39
C VAL A 17 -4.33 4.81 33.00
N MET A 18 -3.36 5.00 32.10
CA MET A 18 -3.71 5.06 30.68
C MET A 18 -4.38 3.72 30.35
N PRO A 19 -5.60 3.73 29.78
CA PRO A 19 -6.28 2.48 29.49
C PRO A 19 -5.48 1.79 28.38
N ALA A 20 -4.87 0.65 28.72
CA ALA A 20 -4.12 -0.20 27.77
C ALA A 20 -4.93 -0.56 26.50
N PHE A 21 -6.24 -0.37 26.53
CA PHE A 21 -7.15 -0.49 25.39
C PHE A 21 -6.89 0.53 24.27
N LEU A 22 -6.47 1.76 24.56
CA LEU A 22 -6.27 2.78 23.51
C LEU A 22 -5.02 2.49 22.68
N THR A 23 -4.00 1.91 23.31
CA THR A 23 -2.75 1.49 22.66
C THR A 23 -2.94 0.29 21.71
N VAL A 24 -3.88 -0.62 21.99
CA VAL A 24 -4.13 -1.80 21.14
C VAL A 24 -4.88 -1.43 19.84
N LEU A 25 -5.78 -0.45 19.90
CA LEU A 25 -6.54 0.04 18.73
C LEU A 25 -5.65 0.75 17.69
N VAL A 26 -4.60 1.46 18.13
CA VAL A 26 -3.66 2.16 17.24
C VAL A 26 -2.75 1.17 16.49
N LEU A 27 -2.41 0.03 17.09
CA LEU A 27 -1.57 -0.99 16.47
C LEU A 27 -2.29 -1.79 15.36
N LEU A 28 -3.62 -1.90 15.40
CA LEU A 28 -4.39 -2.63 14.37
C LEU A 28 -4.54 -1.85 13.05
N ALA A 29 -4.41 -0.52 13.05
CA ALA A 29 -4.68 0.31 11.89
C ALA A 29 -3.57 0.30 10.81
N CYS A 30 -2.40 -0.28 11.09
CA CYS A 30 -1.26 -0.27 10.17
C CYS A 30 -1.23 -1.46 9.19
N PHE A 31 -2.17 -2.39 9.25
CA PHE A 31 -2.28 -3.47 8.27
C PHE A 31 -3.12 -3.05 7.05
N ALA A 32 -2.84 -1.89 6.47
CA ALA A 32 -3.22 -1.65 5.08
C ALA A 32 -2.35 -2.62 4.26
N GLY A 33 -2.96 -3.72 3.81
CA GLY A 33 -2.27 -4.80 3.11
C GLY A 33 -1.48 -4.24 1.93
N ALA A 34 -0.16 -4.33 2.00
CA ALA A 34 0.68 -4.13 0.83
C ALA A 34 0.37 -5.27 -0.14
N GLN A 35 -0.54 -5.03 -1.09
CA GLN A 35 -0.82 -5.97 -2.16
C GLN A 35 0.40 -6.03 -3.07
N ASP A 36 0.94 -7.22 -3.29
CA ASP A 36 2.06 -7.43 -4.21
C ASP A 36 1.58 -7.15 -5.65
N THR A 37 1.86 -5.94 -6.13
CA THR A 37 1.43 -5.49 -7.46
C THR A 37 2.07 -6.33 -8.56
N GLY A 38 3.29 -6.85 -8.36
CA GLY A 38 3.94 -7.72 -9.33
C GLY A 38 3.19 -9.05 -9.46
N ALA A 39 2.86 -9.67 -8.33
CA ALA A 39 2.06 -10.90 -8.31
C ALA A 39 0.68 -10.70 -8.97
N LEU A 40 0.00 -9.59 -8.67
CA LEU A 40 -1.27 -9.24 -9.30
C LEU A 40 -1.15 -9.13 -10.84
N ILE A 41 -0.11 -8.47 -11.34
CA ILE A 41 0.12 -8.35 -12.80
C ILE A 41 0.31 -9.73 -13.42
N LEU A 42 1.13 -10.59 -12.82
CA LEU A 42 1.36 -11.96 -13.33
C LEU A 42 0.07 -12.79 -13.33
N GLU A 43 -0.80 -12.60 -12.33
CA GLU A 43 -2.03 -13.36 -12.16
C GLU A 43 -3.18 -12.89 -13.07
N ARG A 44 -3.19 -11.62 -13.47
CA ARG A 44 -4.33 -11.01 -14.19
C ARG A 44 -4.02 -10.62 -15.61
N CYS A 45 -2.83 -10.11 -15.90
CA CYS A 45 -2.51 -9.54 -17.20
C CYS A 45 -2.12 -10.59 -18.25
N GLN A 46 -1.76 -11.80 -17.82
CA GLN A 46 -1.40 -12.93 -18.70
C GLN A 46 -2.60 -13.73 -19.21
N ASP A 47 -3.80 -13.51 -18.65
CA ASP A 47 -5.03 -14.22 -19.02
C ASP A 47 -5.39 -14.05 -20.51
N CYS A 48 -4.97 -12.94 -21.13
CA CYS A 48 -5.31 -12.60 -22.52
C CYS A 48 -4.11 -12.67 -23.47
N HIS A 49 -2.92 -12.29 -23.02
CA HIS A 49 -1.67 -12.32 -23.78
C HIS A 49 -0.45 -12.23 -22.87
N GLU A 50 0.71 -12.64 -23.37
CA GLU A 50 1.98 -12.51 -22.65
C GLU A 50 2.36 -11.04 -22.34
N MET A 51 3.26 -10.87 -21.35
CA MET A 51 3.73 -9.55 -20.92
C MET A 51 4.83 -8.95 -21.80
N ASP A 52 5.28 -9.65 -22.85
CA ASP A 52 6.42 -9.27 -23.70
C ASP A 52 6.38 -7.82 -24.20
N LYS A 53 5.18 -7.34 -24.57
CA LYS A 53 5.02 -5.98 -25.08
C LYS A 53 5.37 -4.92 -24.05
N SER A 54 5.13 -5.19 -22.76
CA SER A 54 5.49 -4.26 -21.69
C SER A 54 7.00 -4.06 -21.60
N CYS A 55 7.80 -5.09 -21.91
CA CYS A 55 9.26 -5.07 -21.87
C CYS A 55 9.89 -4.25 -22.99
N LEU A 56 9.17 -4.03 -24.08
CA LEU A 56 9.63 -3.22 -25.23
C LEU A 56 9.36 -1.73 -25.05
N VAL A 57 8.55 -1.35 -24.06
CA VAL A 57 8.19 0.04 -23.78
C VAL A 57 9.33 0.73 -23.04
N GLN A 58 9.76 1.88 -23.56
CA GLN A 58 10.82 2.73 -22.99
C GLN A 58 10.27 3.94 -22.22
N SER A 59 8.96 4.00 -21.98
CA SER A 59 8.34 5.07 -21.21
C SER A 59 8.35 4.74 -19.72
N ASP A 60 8.78 5.70 -18.92
CA ASP A 60 8.70 5.66 -17.45
C ASP A 60 7.64 6.67 -16.93
N ASP A 61 6.78 7.17 -17.82
CA ASP A 61 5.69 8.08 -17.48
C ASP A 61 4.48 7.29 -16.96
N VAL A 62 4.14 7.53 -15.69
CA VAL A 62 2.99 6.93 -15.01
C VAL A 62 1.67 7.22 -15.74
N GLN A 63 1.48 8.42 -16.29
CA GLN A 63 0.23 8.78 -16.98
C GLN A 63 0.08 8.04 -18.32
N TRP A 64 1.19 7.84 -19.02
CA TRP A 64 1.23 7.01 -20.22
C TRP A 64 0.87 5.56 -19.90
N TRP A 65 1.42 5.02 -18.80
CA TRP A 65 1.07 3.67 -18.32
C TRP A 65 -0.37 3.58 -17.85
N GLN A 66 -0.88 4.58 -17.14
CA GLN A 66 -2.29 4.64 -16.70
C GLN A 66 -3.23 4.55 -17.89
N THR A 67 -2.96 5.30 -18.96
CA THR A 67 -3.75 5.24 -20.19
C THR A 67 -3.74 3.82 -20.79
N THR A 68 -2.58 3.16 -20.77
CA THR A 68 -2.44 1.80 -21.29
C THR A 68 -3.16 0.77 -20.42
N VAL A 69 -3.02 0.85 -19.10
CA VAL A 69 -3.67 -0.06 -18.13
C VAL A 69 -5.18 0.08 -18.16
N LEU A 70 -5.69 1.31 -18.20
CA LEU A 70 -7.13 1.56 -18.30
C LEU A 70 -7.70 1.01 -19.61
N ARG A 71 -6.98 1.15 -20.74
CA ARG A 71 -7.38 0.52 -22.00
C ARG A 71 -7.44 -1.02 -21.89
N MET A 72 -6.59 -1.65 -21.08
CA MET A 72 -6.70 -3.11 -20.86
C MET A 72 -7.90 -3.46 -20.00
N ALA A 73 -8.19 -2.67 -18.96
CA ALA A 73 -9.37 -2.84 -18.11
C ALA A 73 -10.69 -2.60 -18.87
N GLU A 74 -10.69 -1.80 -19.94
CA GLU A 74 -11.86 -1.64 -20.82
C GLU A 74 -12.26 -2.94 -21.53
N TYR A 75 -11.32 -3.86 -21.80
CA TYR A 75 -11.64 -5.16 -22.41
C TYR A 75 -12.24 -6.18 -21.43
N LYS A 76 -12.04 -5.98 -20.11
CA LYS A 76 -12.57 -6.84 -19.05
C LYS A 76 -12.77 -6.00 -17.79
N SER A 77 -14.02 -5.61 -17.54
CA SER A 77 -14.39 -4.62 -16.50
C SER A 77 -13.96 -5.01 -15.07
N GLU A 78 -13.85 -6.30 -14.81
CA GLU A 78 -13.46 -6.88 -13.52
C GLU A 78 -11.97 -7.21 -13.43
N LEU A 79 -11.16 -6.79 -14.42
CA LEU A 79 -9.73 -7.06 -14.46
C LEU A 79 -8.98 -6.38 -13.30
N LEU A 80 -9.32 -5.12 -13.00
CA LEU A 80 -8.68 -4.29 -11.98
C LEU A 80 -9.70 -3.34 -11.34
N THR A 81 -9.55 -3.09 -10.05
CA THR A 81 -10.14 -1.92 -9.39
C THR A 81 -9.39 -0.63 -9.76
N ALA A 82 -9.94 0.54 -9.42
CA ALA A 82 -9.30 1.83 -9.69
C ALA A 82 -7.97 2.01 -8.94
N ASP A 83 -7.88 1.51 -7.71
CA ASP A 83 -6.68 1.58 -6.90
C ASP A 83 -5.60 0.64 -7.45
N GLU A 84 -5.99 -0.58 -7.86
CA GLU A 84 -5.07 -1.52 -8.52
C GLU A 84 -4.59 -0.97 -9.87
N ALA A 85 -5.45 -0.36 -10.68
CA ALA A 85 -5.03 0.28 -11.93
C ALA A 85 -3.96 1.35 -11.68
N SER A 86 -4.13 2.14 -10.61
CA SER A 86 -3.15 3.15 -10.21
C SER A 86 -1.82 2.52 -9.75
N ALA A 87 -1.89 1.46 -8.94
CA ALA A 87 -0.72 0.74 -8.46
C ALA A 87 0.05 0.05 -9.60
N VAL A 88 -0.65 -0.64 -10.51
CA VAL A 88 -0.08 -1.29 -11.70
C VAL A 88 0.59 -0.27 -12.61
N SER A 89 -0.02 0.89 -12.80
CA SER A 89 0.56 1.94 -13.65
C SER A 89 1.84 2.50 -13.07
N ALA A 90 1.88 2.73 -11.75
CA ALA A 90 3.10 3.13 -11.06
C ALA A 90 4.17 2.02 -11.08
N PHE A 91 3.77 0.76 -10.97
CA PHE A 91 4.67 -0.40 -11.05
C PHE A 91 5.30 -0.51 -12.45
N LEU A 92 4.49 -0.42 -13.51
CA LEU A 92 4.97 -0.51 -14.88
C LEU A 92 5.79 0.70 -15.30
N ALA A 93 5.60 1.87 -14.70
CA ALA A 93 6.43 3.05 -14.97
C ALA A 93 7.86 2.93 -14.40
N ASP A 94 8.09 2.06 -13.43
CA ASP A 94 9.42 1.79 -12.87
C ASP A 94 10.13 0.71 -13.71
N PRO A 95 11.26 1.01 -14.38
CA PRO A 95 11.97 0.05 -15.23
C PRO A 95 12.39 -1.23 -14.51
N GLN A 96 12.80 -1.13 -13.24
CA GLN A 96 13.30 -2.28 -12.49
C GLN A 96 12.15 -3.22 -12.13
N LYS A 97 11.02 -2.65 -11.71
CA LYS A 97 9.80 -3.41 -11.42
C LYS A 97 9.17 -3.97 -12.69
N ARG A 98 9.07 -3.17 -13.75
CA ARG A 98 8.57 -3.61 -15.06
C ARG A 98 9.36 -4.82 -15.58
N ALA A 99 10.69 -4.83 -15.41
CA ALA A 99 11.52 -5.97 -15.80
C ALA A 99 11.21 -7.26 -15.03
N SER A 100 10.67 -7.20 -13.80
CA SER A 100 10.37 -8.40 -13.01
C SER A 100 9.10 -9.13 -13.46
N VAL A 101 8.24 -8.49 -14.24
CA VAL A 101 7.01 -9.09 -14.81
C VAL A 101 7.13 -9.41 -16.30
N CYS A 102 8.33 -9.22 -16.86
CA CYS A 102 8.64 -9.69 -18.19
C CYS A 102 8.64 -11.22 -18.22
N THR A 103 7.92 -11.83 -19.15
CA THR A 103 7.94 -13.28 -19.36
C THR A 103 9.41 -13.69 -19.57
N PRO A 104 9.97 -14.60 -18.74
CA PRO A 104 11.33 -15.08 -18.96
C PRO A 104 11.38 -15.78 -20.31
N LYS A 105 12.35 -15.39 -21.14
CA LYS A 105 12.65 -16.09 -22.40
C LYS A 105 13.13 -17.51 -22.14
#